data_AF-A0A5C7VUR4-F1
#
_entry.id   AF-A0A5C7VUR4-F1
#
_cell.length_a   1.000
_cell.length_b   1.000
_cell.length_c   1.000
_cell.angle_alpha   90.00
_cell.angle_beta   90.00
_cell.angle_gamma   90.00
#
_symmetry.space_group_name_H-M   'P 1'
#
loop_
_entity.id
_entity.type
_entity.pdbx_description
1 polymer ?
#
loop_
_entity_poly.entity_id
_entity_poly.type
_entity_poly.pdbx_seq_one_letter_code
_entity_poly.pdbx_strand_id
1 'polypeptide(L)'
;MTTFEPLDGPNKERQFRFTAKSDIIYPANTPDGERIRMDWLETWLKSNNYCLNGYRILSKKDVQRGSYEGGKDYFYIGECLM
;
A
#
# COMPACT_ATOMS: atom_id res chain seq x y z
N MET A 1 -8.13 -6.73 5.61
CA MET A 1 -7.30 -6.11 6.66
C MET A 1 -6.08 -5.52 6.00
N THR A 2 -6.00 -4.19 6.00
CA THR A 2 -4.85 -3.42 5.56
C THR A 2 -3.88 -3.23 6.71
N THR A 3 -2.57 -3.26 6.47
CA THR A 3 -1.55 -2.98 7.49
C THR A 3 -0.58 -1.92 6.99
N PHE A 4 -0.03 -1.16 7.93
CA PHE A 4 0.98 -0.15 7.67
C PHE A 4 2.14 -0.34 8.63
N GLU A 5 3.37 -0.37 8.12
CA GLU A 5 4.57 -0.58 8.89
C GLU A 5 5.65 0.43 8.46
N PRO A 6 6.22 1.21 9.40
CA PRO A 6 7.34 2.08 9.08
C PRO A 6 8.58 1.24 8.74
N LEU A 7 9.39 1.73 7.81
CA LEU A 7 10.66 1.15 7.42
C LEU A 7 11.76 2.21 7.52
N ASP A 8 12.94 1.78 7.97
CA ASP A 8 14.14 2.60 7.85
C ASP A 8 14.62 2.55 6.40
N GLY A 9 14.45 3.65 5.68
CA GLY A 9 14.95 3.77 4.32
C GLY A 9 16.45 4.03 4.27
N PRO A 10 17.09 3.80 3.12
CA PRO A 10 18.45 4.27 2.88
C PRO A 10 18.51 5.80 3.08
N ASN A 11 19.66 6.32 3.52
CA ASN A 11 19.90 7.77 3.65
C ASN A 11 18.97 8.54 4.60
N LYS A 12 18.40 7.90 5.63
CA LYS A 12 17.44 8.51 6.58
C LYS A 12 16.11 8.90 5.94
N GLU A 13 15.82 8.42 4.73
CA GLU A 13 14.51 8.60 4.11
C GLU A 13 13.49 7.75 4.86
N ARG A 14 12.32 8.35 5.15
CA ARG A 14 11.25 7.67 5.86
C ARG A 14 10.48 6.80 4.87
N GLN A 15 10.68 5.49 4.92
CA GLN A 15 9.98 4.53 4.09
C GLN A 15 8.85 3.83 4.85
N PHE A 16 7.96 3.19 4.11
CA PHE A 16 6.88 2.42 4.68
C PHE A 16 6.51 1.21 3.82
N ARG A 17 5.97 0.20 4.48
CA ARG A 17 5.25 -0.90 3.86
C ARG A 17 3.76 -0.75 4.10
N PHE A 18 2.99 -0.77 3.02
CA PHE A 18 1.54 -0.83 3.08
C PHE A 18 1.06 -2.15 2.47
N THR A 19 0.34 -2.94 3.26
CA THR A 19 -0.26 -4.20 2.79
C THR A 19 -1.75 -4.00 2.64
N ALA A 20 -2.31 -4.33 1.48
CA ALA A 20 -3.73 -4.24 1.21
C ALA A 20 -4.27 -5.52 0.58
N LYS A 21 -5.42 -5.99 1.06
CA LYS A 21 -6.08 -7.18 0.51
C LYS A 21 -6.92 -6.79 -0.71
N SER A 22 -7.01 -7.70 -1.65
CA SER A 22 -8.07 -7.72 -2.66
C SER A 22 -9.08 -8.79 -2.32
N ASP A 23 -10.31 -8.56 -2.75
CA ASP A 23 -11.44 -9.48 -2.62
C ASP A 23 -12.40 -9.28 -3.79
N ILE A 24 -13.56 -9.94 -3.75
CA ILE A 24 -14.56 -9.86 -4.82
C ILE A 24 -15.13 -8.44 -5.00
N ILE A 25 -15.14 -7.63 -3.93
CA ILE A 25 -15.64 -6.26 -3.94
C ILE A 25 -14.54 -5.31 -4.45
N TYR A 26 -13.29 -5.59 -4.11
CA TYR A 26 -12.10 -4.83 -4.52
C TYR A 26 -11.15 -5.72 -5.32
N PRO A 27 -11.51 -6.05 -6.57
CA PRO A 27 -10.84 -7.10 -7.33
C PRO A 27 -9.35 -6.82 -7.52
N ALA A 28 -8.59 -7.92 -7.42
CA ALA A 28 -7.18 -7.94 -7.76
C ALA A 28 -6.99 -7.52 -9.22
N ASN A 29 -5.86 -6.84 -9.50
CA ASN A 29 -5.40 -6.51 -10.85
C ASN A 29 -6.35 -5.63 -11.68
N THR A 30 -7.25 -4.90 -11.03
CA THR A 30 -8.08 -3.89 -11.69
C THR A 30 -7.61 -2.47 -11.36
N PRO A 31 -7.72 -1.51 -12.30
CA PRO A 31 -7.45 -0.10 -12.03
C PRO A 31 -8.29 0.45 -10.86
N ASP A 32 -9.58 0.08 -10.79
CA ASP A 32 -10.47 0.52 -9.73
C ASP A 32 -10.06 -0.02 -8.36
N GLY A 33 -9.71 -1.30 -8.27
CA GLY A 33 -9.19 -1.88 -7.04
C GLY A 33 -7.89 -1.21 -6.59
N GLU A 34 -7.00 -0.85 -7.53
CA GLU A 34 -5.77 -0.13 -7.21
C GLU A 34 -6.04 1.30 -6.72
N ARG A 35 -6.96 2.01 -7.38
CA ARG A 35 -7.39 3.35 -6.94
C ARG A 35 -7.91 3.32 -5.51
N ILE A 36 -8.76 2.36 -5.17
CA ILE A 36 -9.31 2.21 -3.81
C ILE A 36 -8.21 1.91 -2.79
N ARG A 37 -7.24 1.06 -3.14
CA ARG A 37 -6.08 0.79 -2.27
C ARG A 37 -5.22 2.04 -2.06
N MET A 38 -5.06 2.88 -3.08
CA MET A 38 -4.38 4.17 -2.94
C MET A 38 -5.19 5.14 -2.06
N ASP A 39 -6.52 5.21 -2.22
CA ASP A 39 -7.38 6.03 -1.36
C ASP A 39 -7.25 5.63 0.12
N TRP A 40 -7.18 4.32 0.41
CA TRP A 40 -6.94 3.82 1.77
C TRP A 40 -5.57 4.22 2.31
N LEU A 41 -4.52 4.11 1.48
CA LEU A 41 -3.18 4.53 1.86
C LEU A 41 -3.14 6.04 2.16
N GLU A 42 -3.67 6.87 1.27
CA GLU A 42 -3.75 8.32 1.45
C GLU A 42 -4.50 8.70 2.72
N THR A 43 -5.65 8.07 2.97
CA THR A 43 -6.47 8.32 4.15
C THR A 43 -5.70 7.99 5.43
N TRP A 44 -5.00 6.87 5.45
CA TRP A 44 -4.20 6.46 6.59
C TRP A 44 -3.03 7.42 6.83
N LEU A 45 -2.29 7.79 5.79
CA LEU A 45 -1.16 8.72 5.87
C LEU A 45 -1.59 10.08 6.43
N LYS A 46 -2.67 10.65 5.87
CA LYS A 46 -3.25 11.93 6.31
C LYS A 46 -3.70 11.87 7.77
N SER A 47 -4.42 10.81 8.15
CA SER A 47 -4.96 10.66 9.52
C SER A 47 -3.87 10.48 10.57
N ASN A 48 -2.71 9.93 10.19
CA ASN A 48 -1.59 9.68 11.10
C ASN A 48 -0.48 10.73 10.99
N ASN A 49 -0.69 11.83 10.26
CA ASN A 49 0.32 12.85 9.97
C ASN A 49 1.65 12.26 9.44
N TYR A 50 1.53 11.22 8.63
CA TYR A 50 2.66 10.51 8.04
C TYR A 50 2.82 10.91 6.57
N CYS A 51 4.06 11.18 6.13
CA CYS A 51 4.36 11.71 4.79
C CYS A 51 3.52 12.96 4.40
N LEU A 52 3.52 14.01 5.24
CA LEU A 52 2.70 15.22 5.01
C LEU A 52 2.98 15.93 3.67
N ASN A 53 4.20 15.83 3.17
CA ASN A 53 4.62 16.43 1.90
C ASN A 53 4.37 15.51 0.69
N GLY A 54 3.64 14.41 0.91
CA GLY A 54 3.36 13.39 -0.08
C GLY A 54 4.31 12.20 -0.01
N TYR A 55 4.05 11.22 -0.87
CA TYR A 55 4.83 9.99 -0.95
C TYR A 55 4.96 9.54 -2.40
N ARG A 56 5.92 8.67 -2.65
CA ARG A 56 6.03 7.91 -3.91
C ARG A 56 6.02 6.41 -3.63
N ILE A 57 5.40 5.63 -4.52
CA ILE A 57 5.48 4.18 -4.47
C ILE A 57 6.73 3.73 -5.22
N LEU A 58 7.63 3.05 -4.51
CA LEU A 58 8.87 2.50 -5.05
C LEU A 58 8.67 1.10 -5.62
N SER A 59 7.79 0.30 -5.00
CA SER A 59 7.54 -1.07 -5.42
C SER A 59 6.12 -1.51 -5.10
N LYS A 60 5.58 -2.37 -5.98
CA LYS A 60 4.32 -3.08 -5.80
C LYS A 60 4.57 -4.56 -6.08
N LYS A 61 4.16 -5.43 -5.15
CA LYS A 61 4.17 -6.89 -5.34
C LYS A 61 2.82 -7.45 -4.93
N ASP A 62 2.26 -8.36 -5.73
CA ASP A 62 1.13 -9.17 -5.31
C ASP A 62 1.60 -10.54 -4.82
N VAL A 63 0.93 -11.04 -3.77
CA VAL A 63 1.11 -12.40 -3.27
C VAL A 63 -0.26 -13.07 -3.30
N GLN A 64 -0.29 -14.22 -3.94
CA GLN A 64 -1.48 -15.07 -3.99
C GLN A 64 -1.81 -15.55 -2.57
N ARG A 65 -3.03 -15.26 -2.10
CA ARG A 65 -3.48 -15.70 -0.79
C ARG A 65 -4.20 -17.04 -0.91
N GLY A 66 -3.44 -18.13 -0.82
CA GLY A 66 -3.96 -19.48 -0.99
C GLY A 66 -4.34 -19.79 -2.44
N SER A 67 -5.17 -20.82 -2.65
CA SER A 67 -5.49 -21.34 -4.00
C SER A 67 -6.58 -20.55 -4.75
N TYR A 68 -7.12 -19.48 -4.15
CA TYR A 68 -8.21 -18.69 -4.75
C TYR A 68 -7.64 -17.58 -5.64
N GLU A 69 -7.96 -17.60 -6.93
CA GLU A 69 -7.47 -16.60 -7.90
C GLU A 69 -7.90 -15.17 -7.60
N GLY A 70 -9.07 -14.97 -6.97
CA GLY A 70 -9.60 -13.64 -6.65
C GLY A 70 -9.04 -13.02 -5.36
N GLY A 71 -8.24 -13.76 -4.59
CA GLY A 71 -7.70 -13.31 -3.30
C GLY A 71 -6.21 -13.07 -3.38
N LYS A 72 -5.79 -11.81 -3.56
CA LYS A 72 -4.38 -11.42 -3.52
C LYS A 72 -4.13 -10.38 -2.43
N ASP A 73 -2.99 -10.49 -1.77
CA ASP A 73 -2.48 -9.42 -0.91
C ASP A 73 -1.46 -8.61 -1.72
N TYR A 74 -1.60 -7.28 -1.71
CA TYR A 74 -0.69 -6.34 -2.35
C TYR A 74 0.23 -5.72 -1.30
N PHE A 75 1.52 -5.75 -1.57
CA PHE A 75 2.58 -5.15 -0.78
C PHE A 75 3.13 -3.96 -1.55
N TYR A 76 2.92 -2.78 -0.99
CA TYR A 76 3.44 -1.52 -1.49
C TYR A 76 4.61 -1.10 -0.62
N ILE A 77 5.75 -0.79 -1.25
CA ILE A 77 6.84 -0.06 -0.60
C ILE A 77 6.76 1.37 -1.07
N GLY A 78 6.62 2.29 -0.13
CA GLY A 78 6.58 3.72 -0.40
C GLY A 78 7.60 4.49 0.41
N GLU A 79 7.83 5.72 -0.02
CA GLU A 79 8.78 6.63 0.58
C GLU A 79 8.14 8.01 0.73
N CYS A 80 8.28 8.62 1.91
CA CYS A 80 7.84 9.98 2.13
C CYS A 80 8.72 10.95 1.34
N LEU A 81 8.09 11.91 0.69
CA LEU A 81 8.78 13.07 0.13
C LEU A 81 9.13 14.04 1.28
N MET A 82 10.29 14.67 1.16
CA MET A 82 10.76 15.70 2.10
C MET A 82 10.15 17.05 1.81
#